data_AF-A0A966P7V8-F1
#
_entry.id   AF-A0A966P7V8-F1
#
_cell.length_a   1.000
_cell.length_b   1.000
_cell.length_c   1.000
_cell.angle_alpha   90.00
_cell.angle_beta   90.00
_cell.angle_gamma   90.00
#
_symmetry.space_group_name_H-M   'P 1'
#
loop_
_entity.id
_entity.type
_entity.pdbx_description
1 polymer ?
#
loop_
_entity_poly.entity_id
_entity_poly.type
_entity_poly.pdbx_seq_one_letter_code
_entity_poly.pdbx_strand_id
1 'polypeptide(L)'
;MKISILGTGQWGTALAQVLSDAGNEVAMWGRNVAVATEINEKHRNSKSLPGVELSDSITATTDREKVFEDAGAVLLAIPSQSLRENLGDFKAVFPTHLPVISSLKGIELGTHLRMTEVIQDVLGLHEDQISIITGPNLAREVVMRQPVGAVAASTSQELADLTAELFHAPYFRAYTSTDVIGCELAAAAKNVIALAVGMAI
;
A
#
# COMPACT_ATOMS: atom_id res chain seq x y z
N MET A 1 -9.38 9.30 8.93
CA MET A 1 -8.23 10.14 8.51
C MET A 1 -8.17 10.15 6.98
N LYS A 2 -7.52 11.13 6.32
CA LYS A 2 -7.28 11.06 4.87
C LYS A 2 -5.96 10.35 4.57
N ILE A 3 -5.98 9.36 3.69
CA ILE A 3 -4.83 8.52 3.34
C ILE A 3 -4.50 8.69 1.86
N SER A 4 -3.25 9.09 1.59
CA SER A 4 -2.73 9.16 0.22
C SER A 4 -2.19 7.81 -0.20
N ILE A 5 -2.61 7.28 -1.34
CA ILE A 5 -2.11 6.02 -1.88
C ILE A 5 -1.34 6.28 -3.16
N LEU A 6 -0.05 5.92 -3.18
CA LEU A 6 0.72 5.92 -4.41
C LEU A 6 0.50 4.58 -5.12
N GLY A 7 -0.34 4.58 -6.16
CA GLY A 7 -0.60 3.43 -7.03
C GLY A 7 -2.09 3.12 -7.22
N THR A 8 -2.58 3.25 -8.45
CA THR A 8 -3.93 2.84 -8.88
C THR A 8 -4.00 1.43 -9.47
N GLY A 9 -3.04 0.57 -9.11
CA GLY A 9 -3.04 -0.84 -9.52
C GLY A 9 -4.08 -1.66 -8.75
N GLN A 10 -4.16 -2.96 -9.06
CA GLN A 10 -5.10 -3.89 -8.43
C GLN A 10 -4.97 -3.91 -6.89
N TRP A 11 -3.74 -3.96 -6.37
CA TRP A 11 -3.52 -4.00 -4.93
C TRP A 11 -3.78 -2.65 -4.25
N GLY A 12 -3.30 -1.54 -4.82
CA GLY A 12 -3.59 -0.20 -4.29
C GLY A 12 -5.08 0.11 -4.26
N THR A 13 -5.84 -0.31 -5.28
CA THR A 13 -7.29 -0.15 -5.31
C THR A 13 -7.99 -1.02 -4.27
N ALA A 14 -7.51 -2.25 -4.06
CA ALA A 14 -8.05 -3.11 -3.00
C ALA A 14 -7.83 -2.50 -1.62
N LEU A 15 -6.63 -2.02 -1.33
CA LEU A 15 -6.32 -1.36 -0.06
C LEU A 15 -7.08 -0.03 0.11
N ALA A 16 -7.31 0.72 -0.97
CA ALA A 16 -8.17 1.90 -0.94
C ALA A 16 -9.57 1.55 -0.44
N GLN A 17 -10.14 0.44 -0.91
CA GLN A 17 -11.45 -0.01 -0.45
C GLN A 17 -11.43 -0.43 1.02
N VAL A 18 -10.39 -1.13 1.48
CA VAL A 18 -10.27 -1.50 2.90
C VAL A 18 -10.18 -0.26 3.79
N LEU A 19 -9.32 0.69 3.44
CA LEU A 19 -9.15 1.93 4.19
C LEU A 19 -10.45 2.74 4.24
N SER A 20 -11.17 2.79 3.11
CA SER A 20 -12.49 3.42 3.04
C SER A 20 -13.53 2.71 3.91
N ASP A 21 -13.59 1.37 3.86
CA ASP A 21 -14.52 0.59 4.66
C ASP A 21 -14.20 0.70 6.17
N ALA A 22 -12.94 1.00 6.53
CA ALA A 22 -12.50 1.33 7.89
C ALA A 22 -12.82 2.79 8.31
N GLY A 23 -13.48 3.58 7.46
CA GLY A 23 -13.91 4.94 7.77
C GLY A 23 -12.91 6.04 7.41
N ASN A 24 -11.93 5.75 6.55
CA ASN A 24 -10.97 6.75 6.07
C ASN A 24 -11.40 7.37 4.74
N GLU A 25 -10.93 8.60 4.49
CA GLU A 25 -10.96 9.21 3.17
C GLU A 25 -9.71 8.78 2.41
N VAL A 26 -9.82 8.54 1.10
CA VAL A 26 -8.69 8.01 0.32
C VAL A 26 -8.48 8.83 -0.94
N ALA A 27 -7.24 9.27 -1.14
CA ALA A 27 -6.80 9.91 -2.37
C ALA A 27 -5.71 9.06 -3.02
N MET A 28 -5.96 8.58 -4.23
CA MET A 28 -5.03 7.72 -4.97
C MET A 28 -4.28 8.52 -6.04
N TRP A 29 -2.99 8.27 -6.19
CA TRP A 29 -2.23 8.75 -7.33
C TRP A 29 -2.02 7.62 -8.35
N GLY A 30 -2.25 7.95 -9.62
CA GLY A 30 -1.94 7.09 -10.75
C GLY A 30 -1.47 7.88 -11.97
N ARG A 31 -0.70 7.24 -12.84
CA ARG A 31 -0.17 7.89 -14.06
C ARG A 31 -1.21 7.99 -15.20
N ASN A 32 -2.27 7.19 -15.15
CA ASN A 32 -3.24 7.07 -16.23
C ASN A 32 -4.48 7.92 -15.93
N VAL A 33 -4.64 9.02 -16.68
CA VAL A 33 -5.80 9.93 -16.58
C VAL A 33 -7.12 9.18 -16.73
N ALA A 34 -7.23 8.25 -17.68
CA ALA A 34 -8.48 7.51 -17.88
C ALA A 34 -8.86 6.65 -16.66
N VAL A 35 -7.87 6.09 -15.95
CA VAL A 35 -8.12 5.34 -14.70
C VAL A 35 -8.55 6.29 -13.59
N ALA A 36 -7.89 7.46 -13.46
CA ALA A 36 -8.26 8.44 -12.44
C ALA A 36 -9.68 8.98 -12.67
N THR A 37 -10.02 9.31 -13.92
CA THR A 37 -11.38 9.71 -14.33
C THR A 37 -12.40 8.62 -14.05
N GLU A 38 -12.10 7.35 -14.36
CA GLU A 38 -13.02 6.24 -14.08
C GLU A 38 -13.30 6.08 -12.58
N ILE A 39 -12.27 6.22 -11.73
CA ILE A 39 -12.43 6.16 -10.27
C ILE A 39 -13.32 7.31 -9.78
N ASN A 40 -13.09 8.53 -10.26
CA ASN A 40 -13.83 9.71 -9.79
C ASN A 40 -15.27 9.79 -10.30
N GLU A 41 -15.52 9.41 -11.56
CA GLU A 41 -16.83 9.60 -12.21
C GLU A 41 -17.72 8.36 -12.14
N LYS A 42 -17.12 7.17 -12.07
CA LYS A 42 -17.82 5.89 -12.15
C LYS A 42 -17.60 5.02 -10.93
N HIS A 43 -16.79 5.47 -9.97
CA HIS A 43 -16.43 4.73 -8.77
C HIS A 43 -15.96 3.32 -9.09
N ARG A 44 -15.11 3.18 -10.12
CA ARG A 44 -14.62 1.89 -10.65
C ARG A 44 -13.17 1.99 -11.11
N ASN A 45 -12.49 0.85 -11.09
CA ASN A 45 -11.19 0.67 -11.75
C ASN A 45 -11.25 -0.63 -12.55
N SER A 46 -12.03 -0.63 -13.65
CA SER A 46 -12.42 -1.87 -14.34
C SER A 46 -11.24 -2.63 -14.91
N LYS A 47 -10.14 -1.94 -15.22
CA LYS A 47 -8.91 -2.57 -15.70
C LYS A 47 -8.23 -3.41 -14.60
N SER A 48 -8.23 -2.92 -13.37
CA SER A 48 -7.52 -3.55 -12.26
C SER A 48 -8.41 -4.50 -11.46
N LEU A 49 -9.68 -4.17 -11.29
CA LEU A 49 -10.69 -4.92 -10.56
C LEU A 49 -12.02 -4.92 -11.32
N PRO A 50 -12.17 -5.78 -12.33
CA PRO A 50 -13.40 -5.85 -13.12
C PRO A 50 -14.61 -6.23 -12.26
N GLY A 51 -15.70 -5.49 -12.39
CA GLY A 51 -16.98 -5.78 -11.73
C GLY A 51 -17.07 -5.36 -10.26
N VAL A 52 -16.09 -4.60 -9.77
CA VAL A 52 -16.08 -4.06 -8.40
C VAL A 52 -16.46 -2.58 -8.44
N GLU A 53 -17.39 -2.19 -7.56
CA GLU A 53 -17.75 -0.81 -7.29
C GLU A 53 -16.98 -0.33 -6.06
N LEU A 54 -16.38 0.85 -6.16
CA LEU A 54 -15.58 1.49 -5.14
C LEU A 54 -16.46 2.45 -4.33
N SER A 55 -16.03 2.77 -3.11
CA SER A 55 -16.66 3.81 -2.31
C SER A 55 -16.53 5.19 -2.97
N ASP A 56 -17.56 6.02 -2.84
CA ASP A 56 -17.59 7.41 -3.32
C ASP A 56 -16.54 8.31 -2.63
N SER A 57 -16.06 7.90 -1.44
CA SER A 57 -14.99 8.58 -0.70
C SER A 57 -13.59 8.30 -1.25
N ILE A 58 -13.45 7.41 -2.24
CA ILE A 58 -12.18 7.12 -2.90
C ILE A 58 -12.06 8.01 -4.12
N THR A 59 -11.04 8.87 -4.11
CA THR A 59 -10.71 9.76 -5.22
C THR A 59 -9.40 9.36 -5.86
N ALA A 60 -9.18 9.76 -7.10
CA ALA A 60 -7.92 9.57 -7.81
C ALA A 60 -7.47 10.82 -8.55
N THR A 61 -6.16 11.02 -8.64
CA THR A 61 -5.54 12.13 -9.36
C THR A 61 -4.27 11.68 -10.08
N THR A 62 -3.90 12.41 -11.12
CA THR A 62 -2.58 12.28 -11.76
C THR A 62 -1.58 13.33 -11.28
N ASP A 63 -2.06 14.31 -10.51
CA ASP A 63 -1.25 15.38 -9.92
C ASP A 63 -0.52 14.87 -8.67
N ARG A 64 0.80 15.08 -8.63
CA ARG A 64 1.68 14.57 -7.59
C ARG A 64 1.60 15.35 -6.28
N GLU A 65 1.22 16.62 -6.32
CA GLU A 65 1.06 17.45 -5.12
C GLU A 65 -0.33 17.24 -4.54
N LYS A 66 -1.35 17.27 -5.41
CA LYS A 66 -2.76 17.17 -5.00
C LYS A 66 -3.08 15.89 -4.23
N VAL A 67 -2.40 14.78 -4.52
CA VAL A 67 -2.65 13.52 -3.80
C VAL A 67 -2.33 13.63 -2.30
N PHE A 68 -1.42 14.52 -1.91
CA PHE A 68 -0.99 14.68 -0.51
C PHE A 68 -1.77 15.76 0.26
N GLU A 69 -2.68 16.50 -0.38
CA GLU A 69 -3.48 17.52 0.30
C GLU A 69 -4.25 16.92 1.47
N ASP A 70 -4.07 17.49 2.67
CA ASP A 70 -4.70 17.07 3.94
C ASP A 70 -4.43 15.61 4.36
N ALA A 71 -3.41 14.97 3.78
CA ALA A 71 -3.07 13.60 4.11
C ALA A 71 -2.54 13.48 5.56
N GLY A 72 -3.00 12.45 6.27
CA GLY A 72 -2.46 12.06 7.58
C GLY A 72 -1.47 10.89 7.52
N ALA A 73 -1.44 10.15 6.41
CA ALA A 73 -0.48 9.08 6.14
C ALA A 73 -0.33 8.83 4.64
N VAL A 74 0.79 8.22 4.23
CA VAL A 74 1.05 7.82 2.84
C VAL A 74 1.20 6.30 2.74
N LEU A 75 0.36 5.65 1.95
CA LEU A 75 0.45 4.23 1.61
C LEU A 75 1.15 4.06 0.25
N LEU A 76 2.19 3.23 0.22
CA LEU A 76 2.88 2.83 -0.99
C LEU A 76 2.31 1.52 -1.53
N ALA A 77 1.74 1.57 -2.73
CA ALA A 77 1.16 0.45 -3.46
C ALA A 77 1.63 0.38 -4.93
N ILE A 78 2.86 0.84 -5.17
CA ILE A 78 3.57 0.76 -6.45
C ILE A 78 4.46 -0.49 -6.53
N PRO A 79 4.79 -1.03 -7.72
CA PRO A 79 5.64 -2.20 -7.83
C PRO A 79 7.02 -2.01 -7.18
N SER A 80 7.49 -3.02 -6.42
CA SER A 80 8.76 -3.00 -5.69
C SER A 80 9.98 -2.62 -6.54
N GLN A 81 10.07 -3.16 -7.77
CA GLN A 81 11.23 -2.90 -8.64
C GLN A 81 11.25 -1.50 -9.23
N SER A 82 10.12 -0.79 -9.22
CA SER A 82 10.05 0.61 -9.67
C SER A 82 9.99 1.58 -8.49
N LEU A 83 10.08 1.09 -7.24
CA LEU A 83 9.88 1.89 -6.03
C LEU A 83 10.81 3.11 -5.99
N ARG A 84 12.11 2.88 -6.14
CA ARG A 84 13.13 3.92 -6.07
C ARG A 84 12.93 5.04 -7.08
N GLU A 85 12.73 4.69 -8.33
CA GLU A 85 12.48 5.65 -9.41
C GLU A 85 11.23 6.48 -9.12
N ASN A 86 10.13 5.83 -8.74
CA ASN A 86 8.88 6.53 -8.43
C ASN A 86 9.04 7.44 -7.21
N LEU A 87 9.69 7.00 -6.12
CA LEU A 87 9.92 7.87 -4.96
C LEU A 87 10.86 9.04 -5.28
N GLY A 88 11.85 8.84 -6.17
CA GLY A 88 12.69 9.92 -6.68
C GLY A 88 11.86 11.02 -7.36
N ASP A 89 10.87 10.61 -8.16
CA ASP A 89 9.92 11.50 -8.84
C ASP A 89 9.00 12.29 -7.89
N PHE A 90 8.80 11.79 -6.67
CA PHE A 90 8.01 12.46 -5.62
C PHE A 90 8.86 13.28 -4.65
N LYS A 91 10.19 13.13 -4.65
CA LYS A 91 11.07 13.63 -3.58
C LYS A 91 10.89 15.13 -3.26
N ALA A 92 10.59 15.96 -4.27
CA ALA A 92 10.39 17.39 -4.10
C ALA A 92 9.08 17.76 -3.37
N VAL A 93 8.07 16.89 -3.43
CA VAL A 93 6.71 17.17 -2.95
C VAL A 93 6.26 16.17 -1.87
N PHE A 94 7.07 15.14 -1.59
CA PHE A 94 6.72 14.09 -0.63
C PHE A 94 6.66 14.67 0.79
N PRO A 95 5.54 14.48 1.52
CA PRO A 95 5.39 15.01 2.87
C PRO A 95 6.16 14.15 3.89
N THR A 96 7.46 14.41 4.06
CA THR A 96 8.36 13.61 4.92
C THR A 96 8.04 13.63 6.42
N HIS A 97 7.13 14.50 6.85
CA HIS A 97 6.64 14.55 8.23
C HIS A 97 5.52 13.53 8.50
N LEU A 98 4.92 12.93 7.46
CA LEU A 98 3.84 11.96 7.61
C LEU A 98 4.37 10.54 7.74
N PRO A 99 3.65 9.65 8.45
CA PRO A 99 3.95 8.24 8.47
C PRO A 99 3.78 7.61 7.08
N VAL A 100 4.67 6.66 6.76
CA VAL A 100 4.67 5.93 5.49
C VAL A 100 4.36 4.46 5.75
N ILE A 101 3.35 3.94 5.06
CA ILE A 101 2.93 2.54 5.14
C ILE A 101 3.33 1.87 3.83
N SER A 102 4.18 0.85 3.89
CA SER A 102 4.56 0.06 2.72
C SER A 102 3.70 -1.20 2.62
N SER A 103 3.05 -1.41 1.47
CA SER A 103 2.37 -2.68 1.18
C SER A 103 3.18 -3.61 0.28
N LEU A 104 4.46 -3.26 0.07
CA LEU A 104 5.29 -3.77 -1.01
C LEU A 104 5.98 -5.08 -0.62
N LYS A 105 6.23 -5.93 -1.63
CA LYS A 105 6.77 -7.28 -1.43
C LYS A 105 7.93 -7.51 -2.40
N GLY A 106 9.14 -7.66 -1.86
CA GLY A 106 10.32 -8.01 -2.64
C GLY A 106 11.60 -7.41 -2.08
N ILE A 107 12.69 -7.67 -2.80
CA ILE A 107 14.02 -7.10 -2.58
C ILE A 107 14.40 -6.35 -3.85
N GLU A 108 14.97 -5.15 -3.72
CA GLU A 108 15.43 -4.36 -4.87
C GLU A 108 16.58 -5.07 -5.60
N LEU A 109 16.46 -5.19 -6.92
CA LEU A 109 17.53 -5.74 -7.74
C LEU A 109 18.72 -4.77 -7.78
N GLY A 110 19.93 -5.30 -7.65
CA GLY A 110 21.18 -4.53 -7.70
C GLY A 110 21.67 -4.06 -6.33
N THR A 111 20.82 -3.44 -5.52
CA THR A 111 21.19 -2.99 -4.16
C THR A 111 20.97 -4.05 -3.09
N HIS A 112 20.08 -5.01 -3.36
CA HIS A 112 19.64 -6.03 -2.40
C HIS A 112 18.94 -5.47 -1.15
N LEU A 113 18.49 -4.22 -1.20
CA LEU A 113 17.76 -3.59 -0.10
C LEU A 113 16.30 -4.09 -0.04
N ARG A 114 15.80 -4.20 1.20
CA ARG A 114 14.37 -4.39 1.50
C ARG A 114 13.58 -3.13 1.16
N MET A 115 12.25 -3.24 1.06
CA MET A 115 11.43 -2.12 0.63
C MET A 115 11.45 -0.97 1.64
N THR A 116 11.46 -1.29 2.93
CA THR A 116 11.64 -0.27 3.99
C THR A 116 12.99 0.44 3.91
N GLU A 117 14.07 -0.28 3.57
CA GLU A 117 15.41 0.30 3.40
C GLU A 117 15.49 1.20 2.16
N VAL A 118 14.83 0.81 1.05
CA VAL A 118 14.73 1.66 -0.15
C VAL A 118 13.97 2.96 0.16
N ILE A 119 12.89 2.88 0.94
CA ILE A 119 12.12 4.07 1.35
C ILE A 119 13.00 5.03 2.16
N GLN A 120 13.74 4.52 3.15
CA GLN A 120 14.68 5.30 3.96
C GLN A 120 15.75 5.97 3.08
N ASP A 121 16.37 5.19 2.18
CA ASP A 121 17.46 5.67 1.33
C ASP A 121 17.02 6.77 0.36
N VAL A 122 15.83 6.65 -0.24
CA VAL A 122 15.36 7.62 -1.24
C VAL A 122 14.80 8.89 -0.59
N LEU A 123 13.97 8.72 0.44
CA LEU A 123 13.23 9.82 1.07
C LEU A 123 13.94 10.42 2.30
N GLY A 124 14.97 9.76 2.83
CA GLY A 124 15.67 10.21 4.03
C GLY A 124 14.83 10.11 5.31
N LEU A 125 13.88 9.17 5.34
CA LEU A 125 13.01 8.95 6.50
C LEU A 125 13.71 8.09 7.54
N HIS A 126 13.37 8.30 8.81
CA HIS A 126 13.79 7.42 9.89
C HIS A 126 12.92 6.14 9.92
N GLU A 127 13.46 5.02 10.40
CA GLU A 127 12.78 3.72 10.37
C GLU A 127 11.48 3.69 11.19
N ASP A 128 11.39 4.50 12.25
CA ASP A 128 10.19 4.62 13.10
C ASP A 128 9.02 5.38 12.44
N GLN A 129 9.26 6.04 11.30
CA GLN A 129 8.23 6.67 10.47
C GLN A 129 7.64 5.70 9.44
N ILE A 130 8.18 4.48 9.35
CA ILE A 130 7.81 3.51 8.33
C ILE A 130 7.14 2.30 8.99
N SER A 131 5.97 1.95 8.50
CA SER A 131 5.34 0.66 8.76
C SER A 131 5.16 -0.12 7.48
N ILE A 132 4.81 -1.38 7.64
CA ILE A 132 4.41 -2.26 6.55
C ILE A 132 3.05 -2.87 6.86
N ILE A 133 2.27 -3.15 5.81
CA ILE A 133 1.07 -3.97 5.88
C ILE A 133 1.26 -5.19 4.97
N THR A 134 1.28 -6.39 5.57
CA THR A 134 1.57 -7.64 4.84
C THR A 134 0.63 -8.77 5.26
N GLY A 135 0.58 -9.85 4.49
CA GLY A 135 -0.29 -10.99 4.74
C GLY A 135 -0.60 -11.83 3.49
N PRO A 136 -1.25 -13.00 3.67
CA PRO A 136 -1.71 -13.88 2.61
C PRO A 136 -2.97 -13.31 1.92
N ASN A 137 -2.84 -12.11 1.36
CA ASN A 137 -3.99 -11.31 0.95
C ASN A 137 -4.08 -11.29 -0.58
N LEU A 138 -5.18 -11.81 -1.13
CA LEU A 138 -5.50 -11.72 -2.55
C LEU A 138 -6.40 -10.51 -2.79
N ALA A 139 -5.99 -9.61 -3.67
CA ALA A 139 -6.69 -8.35 -3.92
C ALA A 139 -8.17 -8.53 -4.26
N ARG A 140 -8.51 -9.59 -5.02
CA ARG A 140 -9.90 -9.89 -5.40
C ARG A 140 -10.75 -10.36 -4.21
N GLU A 141 -10.20 -11.17 -3.32
CA GLU A 141 -10.91 -11.66 -2.13
C GLU A 141 -11.15 -10.50 -1.15
N VAL A 142 -10.15 -9.62 -1.00
CA VAL A 142 -10.22 -8.42 -0.17
C VAL A 142 -11.35 -7.50 -0.62
N VAL A 143 -11.45 -7.17 -1.92
CA VAL A 143 -12.53 -6.29 -2.40
C VAL A 143 -13.90 -6.94 -2.42
N MET A 144 -13.96 -8.28 -2.39
CA MET A 144 -15.19 -9.02 -2.15
C MET A 144 -15.55 -9.10 -0.65
N ARG A 145 -14.81 -8.37 0.21
CA ARG A 145 -14.98 -8.32 1.67
C ARG A 145 -14.94 -9.70 2.33
N GLN A 146 -14.14 -10.62 1.78
CA GLN A 146 -13.90 -11.90 2.44
C GLN A 146 -13.02 -11.70 3.69
N PRO A 147 -13.16 -12.52 4.75
CA PRO A 147 -12.33 -12.40 5.94
C PRO A 147 -10.83 -12.55 5.62
N VAL A 148 -10.03 -11.56 6.02
CA VAL A 148 -8.59 -11.49 5.80
C VAL A 148 -7.86 -11.12 7.09
N GLY A 149 -6.77 -11.85 7.37
CA GLY A 149 -5.80 -11.51 8.40
C GLY A 149 -4.54 -10.89 7.78
N ALA A 150 -4.05 -9.81 8.37
CA ALA A 150 -2.81 -9.14 7.96
C ALA A 150 -1.92 -8.86 9.17
N VAL A 151 -0.68 -8.47 8.91
CA VAL A 151 0.26 -7.98 9.91
C VAL A 151 0.65 -6.55 9.55
N ALA A 152 0.41 -5.63 10.48
CA ALA A 152 0.97 -4.29 10.49
C ALA A 152 2.27 -4.33 11.31
N ALA A 153 3.42 -4.06 10.69
CA ALA A 153 4.69 -4.08 11.41
C ALA A 153 5.47 -2.78 11.26
N SER A 154 6.11 -2.34 12.34
CA SER A 154 7.00 -1.18 12.37
C SER A 154 7.98 -1.34 13.52
N THR A 155 9.15 -0.71 13.45
CA THR A 155 10.07 -0.64 14.59
C THR A 155 9.47 0.18 15.74
N SER A 156 8.53 1.07 15.44
CA SER A 156 7.70 1.77 16.43
C SER A 156 6.39 1.01 16.69
N GLN A 157 6.16 0.60 17.94
CA GLN A 157 4.90 -0.03 18.33
C GLN A 157 3.70 0.90 18.10
N GLU A 158 3.85 2.19 18.38
CA GLU A 158 2.80 3.20 18.16
C GLU A 158 2.40 3.26 16.68
N LEU A 159 3.37 3.26 15.77
CA LEU A 159 3.08 3.28 14.34
C LEU A 159 2.49 1.95 13.84
N ALA A 160 2.92 0.81 14.40
CA ALA A 160 2.31 -0.48 14.10
C ALA A 160 0.84 -0.51 14.52
N ASP A 161 0.52 -0.01 15.71
CA ASP A 161 -0.85 0.08 16.24
C ASP A 161 -1.72 1.03 15.39
N LEU A 162 -1.20 2.23 15.07
CA LEU A 162 -1.87 3.17 14.16
C LEU A 162 -2.16 2.52 12.80
N THR A 163 -1.18 1.82 12.23
CA THR A 163 -1.35 1.13 10.95
C THR A 163 -2.42 0.05 11.05
N ALA A 164 -2.46 -0.73 12.13
CA ALA A 164 -3.49 -1.74 12.32
C ALA A 164 -4.89 -1.14 12.47
N GLU A 165 -5.02 -0.02 13.17
CA GLU A 165 -6.27 0.72 13.34
C GLU A 165 -6.78 1.29 12.01
N LEU A 166 -5.90 1.90 11.20
CA LEU A 166 -6.26 2.45 9.89
C LEU A 166 -6.90 1.42 8.95
N PHE A 167 -6.47 0.16 9.03
CA PHE A 167 -6.99 -0.94 8.22
C PHE A 167 -8.10 -1.76 8.92
N HIS A 168 -8.57 -1.35 10.10
CA HIS A 168 -9.55 -2.11 10.86
C HIS A 168 -10.95 -2.02 10.23
N ALA A 169 -11.31 -3.04 9.45
CA ALA A 169 -12.63 -3.18 8.84
C ALA A 169 -13.27 -4.52 9.28
N PRO A 170 -14.61 -4.69 9.18
CA PRO A 170 -15.29 -5.92 9.62
C PRO A 170 -14.74 -7.23 9.05
N TYR A 171 -14.13 -7.18 7.86
CA TYR A 171 -13.54 -8.32 7.16
C TYR A 171 -12.02 -8.28 7.11
N PHE A 172 -11.37 -7.20 7.56
CA PHE A 172 -9.93 -7.04 7.49
C PHE A 172 -9.36 -6.77 8.87
N ARG A 173 -8.61 -7.72 9.42
CA ARG A 173 -7.99 -7.61 10.73
C ARG A 173 -6.48 -7.64 10.61
N ALA A 174 -5.84 -6.52 10.96
CA ALA A 174 -4.40 -6.43 11.11
C ALA A 174 -3.98 -6.78 12.55
N TYR A 175 -2.93 -7.58 12.68
CA TYR A 175 -2.22 -7.85 13.93
C TYR A 175 -0.91 -7.06 13.94
N THR A 176 -0.44 -6.64 15.11
CA THR A 176 0.75 -5.80 15.21
C THR A 176 2.01 -6.62 15.46
N SER A 177 3.15 -6.15 14.96
CA SER A 177 4.46 -6.76 15.18
C SER A 177 5.55 -5.70 15.13
N THR A 178 6.64 -5.90 15.85
CA THR A 178 7.85 -5.07 15.73
C THR A 178 8.93 -5.71 14.84
N ASP A 179 8.71 -6.94 14.38
CA ASP A 179 9.63 -7.66 13.50
C ASP A 179 9.40 -7.29 12.01
N VAL A 180 9.83 -6.09 11.64
CA VAL A 180 9.76 -5.60 10.25
C VAL A 180 10.57 -6.49 9.32
N ILE A 181 11.77 -6.91 9.76
CA ILE A 181 12.70 -7.69 8.94
C ILE A 181 12.09 -9.05 8.59
N GLY A 182 11.62 -9.80 9.58
CA GLY A 182 11.00 -11.11 9.37
C GLY A 182 9.76 -11.03 8.48
N CYS A 183 8.94 -9.99 8.66
CA CYS A 183 7.76 -9.77 7.85
C CYS A 183 8.08 -9.49 6.37
N GLU A 184 9.07 -8.65 6.06
CA GLU A 184 9.49 -8.37 4.68
C GLU A 184 10.15 -9.59 4.03
N LEU A 185 11.02 -10.30 4.75
CA LEU A 185 11.69 -11.50 4.24
C LEU A 185 10.69 -12.63 3.95
N ALA A 186 9.73 -12.86 4.85
CA ALA A 186 8.65 -13.81 4.62
C ALA A 186 7.81 -13.43 3.39
N ALA A 187 7.47 -12.14 3.24
CA ALA A 187 6.71 -11.63 2.12
C ALA A 187 7.45 -11.77 0.78
N ALA A 188 8.78 -11.60 0.77
CA ALA A 188 9.61 -11.79 -0.41
C ALA A 188 9.79 -13.28 -0.76
N ALA A 189 10.12 -14.12 0.22
CA ALA A 189 10.38 -15.55 0.03
C ALA A 189 9.13 -16.32 -0.44
N LYS A 190 7.94 -15.93 0.01
CA LYS A 190 6.70 -16.65 -0.33
C LYS A 190 6.43 -16.75 -1.83
N ASN A 191 6.84 -15.76 -2.63
CA ASN A 191 6.65 -15.81 -4.08
C ASN A 191 7.59 -16.83 -4.75
N VAL A 192 8.81 -16.97 -4.25
CA VAL A 192 9.77 -17.98 -4.73
C VAL A 192 9.28 -19.38 -4.38
N ILE A 193 8.82 -19.57 -3.14
CA ILE A 193 8.24 -20.85 -2.68
C ILE A 193 6.99 -21.20 -3.51
N ALA A 194 6.10 -20.24 -3.76
CA ALA A 194 4.90 -20.47 -4.57
C ALA A 194 5.23 -20.92 -6.00
N LEU A 195 6.27 -20.33 -6.62
CA LEU A 195 6.74 -20.77 -7.92
C LEU A 195 7.28 -22.20 -7.88
N ALA A 196 8.11 -22.54 -6.89
CA ALA A 196 8.66 -23.88 -6.73
C ALA A 196 7.57 -24.94 -6.53
N VAL A 197 6.56 -24.63 -5.70
CA VAL A 197 5.39 -25.51 -5.50
C VAL A 197 4.61 -25.69 -6.80
N GLY A 198 4.37 -24.61 -7.55
CA GLY A 198 3.67 -24.67 -8.83
C GLY A 198 4.42 -25.45 -9.93
N MET A 199 5.74 -25.59 -9.83
CA MET A 199 6.54 -26.45 -10.71
C MET A 199 6.54 -27.91 -10.30
N ALA A 200 6.32 -28.20 -9.01
CA ALA A 200 6.35 -29.55 -8.46
C ALA A 200 5.03 -30.31 -8.61
N ILE A 201 3.96 -29.62 -9.04
CA ILE A 201 2.61 -30.14 -9.28
C ILE A 201 2.34 -30.10 -10.79
#